data_AF-A0A7J5W101-F1
#
_entry.id   AF-A0A7J5W101-F1
#
_cell.length_a   1.000
_cell.length_b   1.000
_cell.length_c   1.000
_cell.angle_alpha   90.00
_cell.angle_beta   90.00
_cell.angle_gamma   90.00
#
_symmetry.space_group_name_H-M   'P 1'
#
loop_
_entity.id
_entity.type
_entity.pdbx_description
1 polymer ?
#
loop_
_entity_poly.entity_id
_entity_poly.type
_entity_poly.pdbx_seq_one_letter_code
_entity_poly.pdbx_strand_id
1 'polypeptide(L)'
;MRYLYYKLWKDFTGKVTDSTPAIYSMIWISVIQSINIITLILLFCFYFEIEYQTYSTDYTVLYSIIISLLVMGLNYFRLFKKKELIYKRFISESRLMSIIGYLILYFYMIGSFVFAYIASTIIS
;
A
#
# COMPACT_ATOMS: atom_id res chain seq x y z
N MET A 1 7.61 -3.07 4.39
CA MET A 1 6.33 -3.71 4.00
C MET A 1 5.91 -4.90 4.86
N ARG A 2 6.69 -5.99 5.00
CA ARG A 2 6.29 -7.15 5.85
C ARG A 2 5.97 -6.77 7.31
N TYR A 3 6.72 -5.82 7.86
CA TYR A 3 6.48 -5.32 9.21
C TYR A 3 5.20 -4.47 9.31
N LEU A 4 5.00 -3.53 8.37
CA LEU A 4 3.78 -2.73 8.28
C LEU A 4 2.53 -3.60 8.08
N TYR A 5 2.65 -4.65 7.27
CA TYR A 5 1.61 -5.65 7.07
C TYR A 5 1.23 -6.33 8.38
N TYR A 6 2.23 -6.72 9.18
CA TYR A 6 1.99 -7.31 10.49
C TYR A 6 1.31 -6.34 11.46
N LYS A 7 1.66 -5.06 11.43
CA LYS A 7 1.02 -4.02 12.26
C LYS A 7 -0.45 -3.81 11.92
N LEU A 8 -0.76 -3.65 10.63
CA LEU A 8 -2.15 -3.60 10.17
C LEU A 8 -2.90 -4.87 10.56
N TRP A 9 -2.25 -6.03 10.45
CA TRP A 9 -2.87 -7.30 10.82
C TRP A 9 -3.21 -7.33 12.30
N LYS A 10 -2.31 -6.90 13.18
CA LYS A 10 -2.62 -6.76 14.61
C LYS A 10 -3.80 -5.82 14.87
N ASP A 11 -3.88 -4.69 14.17
CA ASP A 11 -5.00 -3.74 14.31
C ASP A 11 -6.34 -4.33 13.89
N PHE A 12 -6.36 -5.18 12.86
CA PHE A 12 -7.58 -5.86 12.41
C PHE A 12 -7.95 -7.07 13.28
N THR A 13 -6.97 -7.76 13.89
CA THR A 13 -7.21 -8.96 14.71
C THR A 13 -8.05 -8.67 15.97
N GLY A 14 -8.07 -7.43 16.45
CA GLY A 14 -8.94 -7.01 17.55
C GLY A 14 -10.33 -6.50 17.12
N LYS A 15 -10.59 -6.43 15.81
CA LYS A 15 -11.80 -5.81 15.24
C LYS A 15 -12.62 -6.75 14.34
N VAL A 16 -12.01 -7.85 13.88
CA VAL A 16 -12.61 -8.83 12.97
C VAL A 16 -12.36 -10.23 13.53
N THR A 17 -13.42 -11.01 13.72
CA THR A 17 -13.40 -12.31 14.41
C THR A 17 -12.91 -13.50 13.58
N ASP A 18 -12.81 -13.36 12.26
CA ASP A 18 -12.41 -14.44 11.35
C ASP A 18 -10.92 -14.38 10.93
N SER A 19 -10.49 -15.31 10.07
CA SER A 19 -9.12 -15.37 9.51
C SER A 19 -8.82 -14.30 8.43
N THR A 20 -9.72 -13.33 8.27
CA THR A 20 -9.72 -12.20 7.34
C THR A 20 -8.77 -11.02 7.66
N PRO A 21 -8.33 -10.75 8.91
CA PRO A 21 -7.44 -9.63 9.25
C PRO A 21 -6.16 -9.55 8.40
N ALA A 22 -5.55 -10.70 8.12
CA ALA A 22 -4.37 -10.82 7.26
C ALA A 22 -4.68 -10.42 5.81
N ILE A 23 -5.86 -10.80 5.29
CA ILE A 23 -6.30 -10.42 3.94
C ILE A 23 -6.54 -8.90 3.88
N TYR A 24 -7.25 -8.33 4.84
CA TYR A 24 -7.50 -6.89 4.88
C TYR A 24 -6.22 -6.08 4.97
N SER A 25 -5.25 -6.54 5.74
CA SER A 25 -3.93 -5.91 5.82
C SER A 25 -3.19 -5.92 4.48
N MET A 26 -3.29 -7.03 3.75
CA MET A 26 -2.71 -7.15 2.41
C MET A 26 -3.38 -6.18 1.44
N ILE A 27 -4.73 -6.13 1.45
CA ILE A 27 -5.51 -5.24 0.59
C ILE A 27 -5.15 -3.79 0.88
N TRP A 28 -5.14 -3.37 2.14
CA TRP A 28 -4.80 -2.01 2.53
C TRP A 28 -3.39 -1.58 2.08
N ILE A 29 -2.40 -2.43 2.30
CA ILE A 29 -1.05 -2.16 1.79
C ILE A 29 -1.02 -2.07 0.28
N SER A 30 -1.77 -2.93 -0.41
CA SER A 30 -1.82 -2.92 -1.87
C SER A 30 -2.42 -1.63 -2.39
N VAL A 31 -3.49 -1.13 -1.78
CA VAL A 31 -4.11 0.17 -2.14
C VAL A 31 -3.11 1.32 -1.99
N ILE A 32 -2.45 1.41 -0.83
CA ILE A 32 -1.47 2.48 -0.58
C ILE A 32 -0.28 2.40 -1.57
N GLN A 33 0.18 1.20 -1.88
CA GLN A 33 1.24 1.00 -2.87
C GLN A 33 0.78 1.35 -4.30
N SER A 34 -0.44 0.99 -4.69
CA SER A 34 -1.01 1.40 -5.97
C SER A 34 -1.05 2.91 -6.11
N ILE A 35 -1.52 3.61 -5.06
CA ILE A 35 -1.52 5.09 -5.03
C ILE A 35 -0.11 5.61 -5.26
N ASN A 36 0.89 5.13 -4.50
CA ASN A 36 2.27 5.59 -4.67
C ASN A 36 2.84 5.33 -6.07
N ILE A 37 2.57 4.15 -6.66
CA ILE A 37 3.05 3.81 -7.99
C ILE A 37 2.41 4.72 -9.03
N ILE A 38 1.10 4.93 -8.97
CA ILE A 38 0.38 5.81 -9.89
C ILE A 38 0.91 7.24 -9.75
N THR A 39 1.08 7.75 -8.53
CA THR A 39 1.65 9.08 -8.29
C THR A 39 3.06 9.21 -8.88
N LEU A 40 3.92 8.21 -8.72
CA LEU A 40 5.26 8.22 -9.30
C LEU A 40 5.24 8.19 -10.82
N ILE A 41 4.35 7.41 -11.44
CA ILE A 41 4.18 7.38 -12.89
C ILE A 41 3.76 8.77 -13.40
N LEU A 42 2.78 9.40 -12.75
CA LEU A 42 2.30 10.72 -13.14
C LEU A 42 3.40 11.79 -13.02
N LEU A 43 4.16 11.79 -11.92
CA LEU A 43 5.29 12.70 -11.74
C LEU A 43 6.38 12.45 -12.79
N PHE A 44 6.68 11.19 -13.09
CA PHE A 44 7.66 10.84 -14.13
C PHE A 44 7.22 11.36 -15.50
N CYS A 45 5.96 11.14 -15.89
CA CYS A 45 5.43 11.68 -17.14
C CYS A 45 5.52 13.21 -17.19
N PHE A 46 5.18 13.88 -16.07
CA PHE A 46 5.29 15.33 -15.96
C PHE A 46 6.73 15.84 -16.13
N TYR A 47 7.70 15.26 -15.40
CA TYR A 47 9.10 15.72 -15.44
C TYR A 47 9.82 15.45 -16.76
N PHE A 48 9.44 14.39 -17.48
CA PHE A 48 10.06 14.03 -18.76
C PHE A 48 9.28 14.53 -19.97
N GLU A 49 8.24 15.36 -19.74
CA GLU A 49 7.35 15.88 -20.79
C GLU A 49 6.81 14.77 -21.71
N ILE A 50 6.64 13.57 -21.15
CA ILE A 50 6.05 12.45 -21.87
C ILE A 50 4.57 12.79 -21.96
N GLU A 51 4.06 12.98 -23.17
CA GLU A 51 2.62 13.16 -23.40
C GLU A 51 1.87 11.99 -22.77
N TYR A 52 1.31 12.26 -21.58
CA TYR A 52 0.35 11.36 -20.98
C TYR A 52 -0.95 11.57 -21.74
N GLN A 53 -1.03 10.97 -22.92
CA GLN A 53 -2.28 10.93 -23.67
C GLN A 53 -3.24 10.14 -22.80
N THR A 54 -4.13 10.86 -22.11
CA THR A 54 -5.35 10.29 -21.55
C THR A 54 -6.21 9.87 -22.73
N TYR A 55 -5.86 8.73 -23.34
CA TYR A 55 -6.84 7.87 -23.98
C TYR A 55 -7.99 7.77 -22.98
N SER A 56 -9.22 8.05 -23.43
CA SER A 56 -10.45 8.30 -22.64
C SER A 56 -10.46 7.77 -21.19
N THR A 57 -11.19 8.42 -20.28
CA THR A 57 -11.32 8.05 -18.85
C THR A 57 -11.36 6.53 -18.58
N ASP A 58 -12.02 5.76 -19.45
CA ASP A 58 -12.06 4.30 -19.43
C ASP A 58 -10.68 3.60 -19.46
N TYR A 59 -9.75 4.06 -20.31
CA TYR A 59 -8.40 3.51 -20.39
C TYR A 59 -7.60 3.82 -19.12
N THR A 60 -7.69 5.04 -18.59
CA THR A 60 -7.04 5.41 -17.32
C THR A 60 -7.52 4.52 -16.17
N VAL A 61 -8.83 4.27 -16.11
CA VAL A 61 -9.43 3.35 -15.13
C VAL A 61 -8.91 1.92 -15.34
N LEU A 62 -8.90 1.43 -16.58
CA LEU A 62 -8.41 0.09 -16.91
C LEU A 62 -6.94 -0.10 -16.51
N TYR A 63 -6.06 0.84 -16.85
CA TYR A 63 -4.65 0.79 -16.45
C TYR A 63 -4.48 0.80 -14.92
N SER A 64 -5.26 1.61 -14.22
CA SER A 64 -5.24 1.68 -12.75
C SER A 64 -5.67 0.36 -12.10
N ILE A 65 -6.68 -0.31 -12.68
CA ILE A 65 -7.12 -1.64 -12.26
C ILE A 65 -6.01 -2.67 -12.48
N ILE A 66 -5.39 -2.69 -13.66
CA ILE A 66 -4.30 -3.63 -13.98
C ILE A 66 -3.14 -3.46 -13.00
N ILE A 67 -2.69 -2.23 -12.75
CA ILE A 67 -1.62 -1.94 -11.77
C ILE A 67 -2.02 -2.46 -10.39
N SER A 68 -3.25 -2.18 -9.96
CA SER A 68 -3.72 -2.61 -8.64
C SER A 68 -3.80 -4.12 -8.49
N LEU A 69 -4.23 -4.84 -9.54
CA LEU A 69 -4.24 -6.30 -9.56
C LEU A 69 -2.81 -6.88 -9.50
N LEU A 70 -1.87 -6.29 -10.25
CA LEU A 70 -0.46 -6.69 -10.21
C LEU A 70 0.14 -6.49 -8.81
N VAL A 71 -0.06 -5.32 -8.20
CA VAL A 71 0.40 -5.03 -6.84
C VAL A 71 -0.20 -6.00 -5.84
N MET A 72 -1.50 -6.25 -5.93
CA MET A 72 -2.20 -7.17 -5.03
C MET A 72 -1.71 -8.62 -5.21
N GLY A 73 -1.49 -9.07 -6.45
CA GLY A 73 -0.90 -10.38 -6.75
C GLY A 73 0.50 -10.53 -6.17
N LEU A 74 1.37 -9.52 -6.33
CA LEU A 74 2.71 -9.51 -5.74
C LEU A 74 2.65 -9.56 -4.21
N ASN A 75 1.74 -8.80 -3.59
CA ASN A 75 1.55 -8.79 -2.15
C ASN A 75 0.97 -10.10 -1.62
N TYR A 76 0.12 -10.78 -2.38
CA TYR A 76 -0.35 -12.12 -2.03
C TYR A 76 0.82 -13.08 -1.85
N PHE A 77 1.75 -13.16 -2.80
CA PHE A 77 2.91 -14.06 -2.68
C PHE A 77 3.95 -13.60 -1.64
N ARG A 78 4.14 -12.28 -1.47
CA ARG A 78 5.17 -11.73 -0.59
C ARG A 78 4.75 -11.60 0.87
N LEU A 79 3.46 -11.38 1.12
CA LEU A 79 2.89 -11.08 2.43
C LEU A 79 1.93 -12.20 2.86
N PHE A 80 0.81 -12.38 2.16
CA PHE A 80 -0.26 -13.26 2.63
C PHE A 80 0.15 -14.74 2.65
N LYS A 81 0.73 -15.26 1.57
CA LYS A 81 1.23 -16.65 1.50
C LYS A 81 2.30 -16.94 2.55
N LYS A 82 2.99 -15.89 3.04
CA LYS A 82 4.05 -15.97 4.05
C LYS A 82 3.61 -15.46 5.42
N LYS A 83 2.31 -15.30 5.67
CA LYS A 83 1.76 -14.67 6.88
C LYS A 83 2.24 -15.33 8.18
N GLU A 84 2.27 -16.66 8.25
CA GLU A 84 2.73 -17.39 9.43
C GLU A 84 4.20 -17.12 9.77
N LEU A 85 5.06 -17.04 8.75
CA LEU A 85 6.47 -16.72 8.91
C LEU A 85 6.65 -15.27 9.37
N ILE A 86 5.84 -14.35 8.84
CA ILE A 86 5.83 -12.94 9.26
C ILE A 86 5.37 -12.83 10.72
N TYR A 87 4.31 -13.52 11.09
CA TYR A 87 3.78 -13.54 12.45
C TYR A 87 4.84 -14.02 13.45
N LYS A 88 5.43 -15.20 13.21
CA LYS A 88 6.47 -15.76 14.07
C LYS A 88 7.68 -14.83 14.24
N ARG A 89 8.01 -14.06 13.20
CA ARG A 89 9.14 -13.12 13.24
C ARG A 89 8.88 -11.90 14.12
N PHE A 90 7.64 -11.44 14.23
CA PHE A 90 7.31 -10.16 14.87
C PHE A 90 6.44 -10.28 16.13
N ILE A 91 5.97 -11.48 16.48
CA ILE A 91 5.12 -11.71 17.66
C ILE A 91 5.79 -11.27 18.97
N SER A 92 7.09 -11.52 19.12
CA SER A 92 7.87 -11.26 20.32
C SER A 92 8.62 -9.92 20.31
N GLU A 93 8.14 -8.95 19.52
CA GLU A 93 8.74 -7.61 19.51
C GLU A 93 8.55 -6.87 20.84
N SER A 94 9.50 -6.00 21.19
CA SER A 94 9.40 -5.17 22.39
C SER A 94 8.31 -4.10 22.26
N ARG A 95 7.80 -3.62 23.40
CA ARG A 95 6.78 -2.55 23.43
C ARG A 95 7.24 -1.29 22.70
N LEU A 96 8.50 -0.88 22.89
CA LEU A 96 9.08 0.28 22.22
C LEU A 96 9.11 0.09 20.70
N MET A 97 9.60 -1.06 20.24
CA MET A 97 9.64 -1.38 18.81
C MET A 97 8.23 -1.37 18.22
N SER A 98 7.26 -1.86 18.99
CA SER A 98 5.87 -1.88 18.55
C SER A 98 5.31 -0.49 18.28
N ILE A 99 5.54 0.46 19.19
CA ILE A 99 5.12 1.86 19.05
C ILE A 99 5.76 2.50 17.83
N ILE A 100 7.08 2.32 17.66
CA ILE A 100 7.81 2.84 16.50
C ILE A 100 7.23 2.27 15.20
N GLY A 101 6.89 0.97 15.18
CA GLY A 101 6.28 0.34 14.02
C GLY A 101 4.93 0.93 13.62
N TYR A 102 4.09 1.30 14.60
CA TYR A 102 2.83 2.00 14.34
C TYR A 102 3.04 3.43 13.85
N LEU A 103 4.00 4.16 14.41
CA LEU A 103 4.37 5.49 13.91
C LEU A 103 4.79 5.42 12.45
N ILE A 104 5.71 4.50 12.09
CA ILE A 104 6.13 4.31 10.70
C ILE A 104 4.94 3.94 9.80
N LEU A 105 4.03 3.11 10.27
CA LEU A 105 2.82 2.75 9.52
C LEU A 105 1.95 3.97 9.21
N TYR A 106 1.62 4.78 10.23
CA TYR A 106 0.78 5.95 10.04
C TYR A 106 1.47 7.03 9.20
N PHE A 107 2.76 7.29 9.44
CA PHE A 107 3.54 8.20 8.60
C PHE A 107 3.59 7.74 7.15
N TYR A 108 3.75 6.45 6.90
CA TYR A 108 3.72 5.90 5.55
C TYR A 108 2.35 6.11 4.88
N MET A 109 1.25 5.79 5.57
CA MET A 109 -0.10 5.94 5.00
C MET A 109 -0.46 7.41 4.76
N ILE A 110 -0.26 8.28 5.75
CA ILE A 110 -0.53 9.72 5.62
C ILE A 110 0.38 10.33 4.56
N GLY A 111 1.67 9.99 4.59
CA GLY A 111 2.65 10.45 3.61
C GLY A 111 2.28 10.09 2.18
N SER A 112 1.77 8.87 1.95
CA SER A 112 1.26 8.45 0.64
C SER A 112 0.13 9.33 0.12
N PHE A 113 -0.87 9.65 0.95
CA PHE A 113 -1.97 10.52 0.53
C PHE A 113 -1.53 11.98 0.34
N VAL A 114 -0.70 12.51 1.25
CA VAL A 114 -0.15 13.86 1.13
C VAL A 114 0.68 14.00 -0.14
N PHE A 115 1.51 13.00 -0.44
CA PHE A 115 2.35 13.00 -1.64
C PHE A 115 1.50 12.93 -2.92
N ALA A 116 0.47 12.07 -2.94
CA ALA A 116 -0.47 12.01 -4.06
C ALA A 116 -1.22 13.34 -4.26
N TYR A 117 -1.63 14.00 -3.16
CA TYR A 117 -2.28 15.31 -3.22
C TYR A 117 -1.34 16.38 -3.80
N ILE A 118 -0.12 16.50 -3.27
CA ILE A 118 0.88 17.46 -3.78
C ILE A 118 1.14 17.23 -5.27
N ALA A 119 1.34 15.97 -5.67
CA ALA A 119 1.54 15.63 -7.08
C ALA A 119 0.34 16.04 -7.94
N SER A 120 -0.89 15.82 -7.46
CA SER A 120 -2.09 16.24 -8.20
C SER A 120 -2.17 17.76 -8.41
N THR A 121 -1.69 18.55 -7.45
CA THR A 121 -1.65 20.03 -7.55
C THR A 121 -0.56 20.53 -8.49
N ILE A 122 0.55 19.80 -8.62
CA ILE A 122 1.66 20.17 -9.52
C ILE A 122 1.32 19.85 -10.98
N ILE A 123 0.57 18.76 -11.20
CA ILE A 123 0.26 18.24 -12.53
C ILE A 123 -0.98 18.91 -13.13
N SER A 124 -1.87 19.48 -12.30
CA SER A 124 -3.05 20.25 -12.75
C SER A 124 -2.70 21.61 -13.31
#